data_AF-G8XXX0-F1
#
_entry.id   AF-G8XXX0-F1
#
_cell.length_a   1.000
_cell.length_b   1.000
_cell.length_c   1.000
_cell.angle_alpha   90.00
_cell.angle_beta   90.00
_cell.angle_gamma   90.00
#
_symmetry.space_group_name_H-M   'P 1'
#
loop_
_entity.id
_entity.type
_entity.pdbx_description
1 polymer ?
#
loop_
_entity_poly.entity_id
_entity_poly.type
_entity_poly.pdbx_seq_one_letter_code
_entity_poly.pdbx_strand_id
1 'polypeptide(L)' 'SGINAEYVGLCFKLFYVQPDRTSGTVRAGQRLGVMLPMQSVYPEITSHIHVQMCDRSDPTPHF' A
#
# COMPACT_ATOMS: atom_id res chain seq x y z
N SER A 1 6.01 -5.15 8.02
CA SER A 1 6.62 -4.00 7.33
C SER A 1 5.72 -3.57 6.16
N GLY A 2 5.71 -2.28 5.80
CA GLY A 2 4.88 -1.73 4.72
C GLY A 2 5.61 -0.60 4.01
N ILE A 3 5.12 -0.19 2.85
CA ILE A 3 5.69 0.88 2.02
C ILE A 3 5.13 2.22 2.51
N ASN A 4 5.98 3.15 2.92
CA ASN A 4 5.56 4.53 3.17
C ASN A 4 5.61 5.30 1.85
N ALA A 5 4.53 6.02 1.54
CA ALA A 5 4.42 6.82 0.34
C ALA A 5 3.83 8.19 0.67
N GLU A 6 4.31 9.19 -0.05
CA GLU A 6 3.82 10.56 0.04
C GLU A 6 3.43 11.06 -1.35
N TYR A 7 2.26 11.70 -1.44
CA TYR A 7 1.75 12.26 -2.69
C TYR A 7 0.89 13.48 -2.39
N VAL A 8 1.26 14.64 -2.96
CA VAL A 8 0.50 15.90 -2.86
C VAL A 8 0.11 16.23 -1.40
N GLY A 9 1.07 16.10 -0.49
CA GLY A 9 0.87 16.38 0.94
C GLY A 9 0.12 15.31 1.73
N LEU A 10 -0.32 14.22 1.09
CA LEU A 10 -0.85 13.04 1.77
C LEU A 10 0.27 12.06 2.07
N CYS A 11 0.28 11.52 3.29
CA CYS A 11 1.19 10.46 3.71
C CYS A 11 0.38 9.21 4.04
N PHE A 12 0.70 8.10 3.40
CA PHE A 12 0.04 6.82 3.64
C PHE A 12 1.01 5.64 3.57
N LYS A 13 0.56 4.52 4.10
CA LYS A 13 1.30 3.26 4.17
C LYS A 13 0.51 2.15 3.50
N LEU A 14 1.20 1.43 2.61
CA LEU A 14 0.67 0.26 1.92
C LEU A 14 1.21 -1.02 2.57
N PHE A 15 0.34 -1.97 2.85
CA PHE A 15 0.72 -3.29 3.37
C PHE A 15 0.41 -4.38 2.37
N TYR A 16 1.03 -5.55 2.60
CA TYR A 16 0.88 -6.75 1.77
C TYR A 16 1.35 -6.58 0.33
N VAL A 17 2.35 -5.71 0.12
CA VAL A 17 3.05 -5.52 -1.16
C VAL A 17 4.52 -5.89 -0.98
N GLN A 18 5.04 -6.71 -1.88
CA GLN A 18 6.46 -6.88 -2.11
C GLN A 18 6.93 -5.76 -3.06
N PRO A 19 7.69 -4.77 -2.57
CA PRO A 19 8.08 -3.63 -3.39
C PRO A 19 9.11 -4.03 -4.45
N ASP A 20 9.02 -3.44 -5.65
CA ASP A 20 10.08 -3.56 -6.67
C ASP A 20 11.34 -2.76 -6.27
N ARG A 21 11.16 -1.68 -5.49
CA ARG A 21 12.23 -0.85 -4.93
C ARG A 21 11.87 -0.42 -3.50
N THR A 22 12.86 -0.38 -2.62
CA THR A 22 12.66 -0.03 -1.21
C THR A 22 12.70 1.47 -0.93
N SER A 23 13.13 2.29 -1.89
CA SER A 23 13.15 3.75 -1.81
C SER A 23 13.15 4.40 -3.19
N GLY A 24 12.84 5.70 -3.23
CA GLY A 24 12.84 6.54 -4.43
C GLY A 24 11.47 7.13 -4.77
N THR A 25 11.39 7.77 -5.94
CA THR A 25 10.18 8.40 -6.45
C THR A 25 9.51 7.53 -7.52
N VAL A 26 8.18 7.54 -7.52
CA VAL A 26 7.32 6.83 -8.48
C VAL A 26 6.29 7.81 -9.04
N ARG A 27 5.85 7.60 -10.28
CA ARG A 27 4.76 8.39 -10.89
C ARG A 27 3.41 7.70 -10.70
N ALA A 28 2.32 8.45 -10.72
CA ALA A 28 0.98 7.86 -10.76
C ALA A 28 0.85 6.89 -11.95
N GLY A 29 0.27 5.71 -11.71
CA GLY A 29 0.19 4.62 -12.69
C GLY A 29 1.47 3.80 -12.86
N GLN A 30 2.59 4.21 -12.25
CA GLN A 30 3.81 3.40 -12.25
C GLN A 30 3.67 2.24 -11.26
N ARG A 31 4.17 1.07 -11.67
CA ARG A 31 4.21 -0.14 -10.83
C ARG A 31 5.04 0.10 -9.55
N LEU A 32 4.48 -0.29 -8.41
CA LEU A 32 5.12 -0.22 -7.09
C LEU A 32 5.71 -1.56 -6.63
N GLY A 33 5.13 -2.67 -7.08
CA GLY A 33 5.46 -4.00 -6.60
C GLY A 33 4.39 -5.03 -6.95
N VAL A 34 4.42 -6.14 -6.23
CA VAL A 34 3.47 -7.26 -6.38
C VAL A 34 2.77 -7.52 -5.05
N MET A 35 1.47 -7.79 -5.09
CA MET A 35 0.71 -8.19 -3.89
C MET A 35 1.25 -9.52 -3.35
N LEU A 36 1.44 -9.60 -2.03
CA LEU A 36 1.79 -10.85 -1.35
C LEU A 36 0.63 -11.86 -1.43
N PRO A 37 0.90 -13.19 -1.42
CA PRO A 37 -0.12 -14.21 -1.56
C PRO A 37 -1.03 -14.30 -0.33
N MET A 38 -2.01 -13.41 -0.22
CA MET A 38 -2.88 -13.30 0.95
C MET A 38 -3.67 -14.59 1.22
N GLN A 39 -4.16 -15.26 0.18
CA GLN A 39 -4.92 -16.51 0.28
C GLN A 39 -4.13 -17.67 0.89
N SER A 40 -2.80 -17.66 0.82
CA SER A 40 -1.99 -18.72 1.44
C SER A 40 -1.87 -18.55 2.95
N VAL A 41 -2.12 -17.34 3.47
CA VAL A 41 -2.06 -17.02 4.90
C VAL A 41 -3.46 -16.93 5.51
N TYR A 42 -4.41 -16.36 4.76
CA TYR A 42 -5.79 -16.17 5.16
C TYR A 42 -6.71 -16.70 4.05
N PRO A 43 -7.06 -18.00 4.10
CA PRO A 43 -8.11 -18.54 3.24
C PRO A 43 -9.42 -17.80 3.51
N GLU A 44 -10.24 -17.59 2.47
CA GLU A 44 -11.61 -17.03 2.51
C GLU A 44 -11.75 -15.50 2.62
N ILE A 45 -10.71 -14.74 2.97
CA ILE A 45 -10.80 -13.28 2.91
C ILE A 45 -10.70 -12.81 1.45
N THR A 46 -11.28 -11.67 1.10
CA THR A 46 -11.01 -11.07 -0.21
C THR A 46 -9.59 -10.53 -0.23
N SER A 47 -8.79 -10.92 -1.21
CA SER A 47 -7.43 -10.39 -1.39
C SER A 47 -7.48 -8.87 -1.58
N HIS A 48 -6.73 -8.13 -0.76
CA HIS A 48 -6.74 -6.67 -0.78
C HIS A 48 -5.36 -6.10 -0.41
N ILE A 49 -5.17 -4.82 -0.72
CA ILE A 49 -4.09 -4.01 -0.16
C ILE A 49 -4.68 -3.18 0.97
N HIS A 50 -4.05 -3.22 2.13
CA HIS A 50 -4.41 -2.35 3.24
C HIS A 50 -3.69 -1.01 3.07
N VAL A 51 -4.47 0.06 3.10
CA VAL A 51 -4.00 1.45 3.06
C VAL A 51 -4.25 2.09 4.41
N GLN A 52 -3.24 2.74 4.98
CA GLN A 52 -3.35 3.44 6.26
C GLN A 52 -2.70 4.82 6.15
N MET A 53 -3.41 5.88 6.54
CA MET A 53 -2.80 7.21 6.66
C MET A 53 -1.71 7.21 7.73
N CYS A 54 -0.66 8.00 7.56
CA CYS A 54 0.46 8.05 8.51
C CYS A 54 0.04 8.52 9.91
N ASP A 55 -1.00 9.36 9.99
CA ASP A 55 -1.63 9.84 11.23
C ASP A 55 -2.75 8.92 11.75
N ARG A 56 -3.03 7.82 11.05
CA ARG A 56 -4.11 6.85 11.32
C ARG A 56 -5.54 7.41 11.19
N SER A 57 -5.71 8.53 10.52
CA SER A 57 -7.04 9.02 10.12
C SER A 57 -7.67 8.11 9.04
N ASP A 58 -8.97 8.32 8.79
CA ASP A 58 -9.71 7.57 7.77
C ASP A 58 -9.18 7.90 6.36
N PRO A 59 -8.64 6.92 5.60
CA PRO A 59 -8.14 7.17 4.25
C PRO A 59 -9.26 7.29 3.20
N THR A 60 -10.50 6.89 3.49
CA THR A 60 -11.58 6.79 2.49
C THR A 60 -11.84 8.08 1.69
N PRO A 61 -11.75 9.31 2.23
CA PRO A 61 -11.96 10.53 1.45
C PRO A 61 -10.96 10.77 0.31
N HIS A 62 -9.88 9.99 0.23
CA HIS A 62 -8.80 10.15 -0.75
C HIS A 62 -8.84 9.11 -1.89
N PHE A 63 -9.84 8.22 -1.93
CA PHE A 63 -10.00 7.13 -2.90
C PHE A 63 -11.41 7.11 -3.49
#